data_AF-A0A1G7BEH4-F1
#
_entry.id   AF-A0A1G7BEH4-F1
#
_cell.length_a   1.000
_cell.length_b   1.000
_cell.length_c   1.000
_cell.angle_alpha   90.00
_cell.angle_beta   90.00
_cell.angle_gamma   90.00
#
_symmetry.space_group_name_H-M   'P 1'
#
loop_
_entity.id
_entity.type
_entity.pdbx_description
1 polymer ?
#
loop_
_entity_poly.entity_id
_entity_poly.type
_entity_poly.pdbx_seq_one_letter_code
_entity_poly.pdbx_strand_id
1 'polypeptide(L)' 'MMGHRDPTSQDEYDAFNRKGRRFIQWRRGEVRTIKRRFARRMRRVGRAATRAQVRD' A
#
# COMPACT_ATOMS: atom_id res chain seq x y z
N MET A 1 -12.88 7.24 5.67
CA MET A 1 -11.56 7.84 5.92
C MET A 1 -10.49 6.80 5.61
N MET A 2 -9.55 7.06 4.69
CA MET A 2 -8.40 6.17 4.50
C MET A 2 -7.37 6.55 5.57
N GLY A 3 -7.10 5.64 6.51
CA GLY A 3 -5.95 5.78 7.41
C GLY A 3 -4.67 6.03 6.61
N HIS A 4 -3.78 6.85 7.18
CA HIS A 4 -2.50 7.24 6.57
C HIS A 4 -1.86 6.05 5.84
N ARG A 5 -1.91 6.08 4.50
CA ARG A 5 -1.22 5.11 3.67
C ARG A 5 0.10 5.75 3.35
N ASP A 6 1.13 5.44 4.11
CA ASP A 6 2.48 5.91 3.78
C ASP A 6 3.00 5.06 2.62
N PRO A 7 2.93 5.57 1.37
CA PRO A 7 3.45 4.85 0.23
C PRO A 7 4.97 4.91 0.37
N THR A 8 5.65 3.78 0.21
CA THR A 8 7.11 3.74 0.32
C THR A 8 7.79 3.69 -1.04
N SER A 9 7.03 3.93 -2.10
CA SER A 9 7.52 4.00 -3.48
C SER A 9 6.66 4.93 -4.30
N GLN A 10 7.25 5.49 -5.36
CA GLN A 10 6.55 6.32 -6.33
C GLN A 10 5.39 5.56 -6.99
N ASP A 11 5.58 4.28 -7.32
CA ASP A 11 4.55 3.42 -7.90
C ASP A 11 3.33 3.26 -6.97
N GLU A 12 3.56 3.09 -5.66
CA GLU A 12 2.46 3.06 -4.70
C GLU A 12 1.76 4.41 -4.64
N TYR A 13 2.51 5.52 -4.56
CA TYR A 13 1.95 6.87 -4.57
C TYR A 13 1.06 7.10 -5.78
N ASP A 14 1.55 6.81 -6.98
CA ASP A 14 0.82 7.03 -8.23
C ASP A 14 -0.35 6.05 -8.40
N ALA A 15 -0.23 4.81 -7.93
CA ALA A 15 -1.32 3.84 -7.93
C ALA A 15 -2.46 4.25 -6.96
N PHE A 16 -2.13 4.89 -5.83
CA PHE A 16 -3.11 5.38 -4.86
C PHE A 16 -3.69 6.74 -5.24
N ASN A 17 -2.91 7.61 -5.88
CA ASN A 17 -3.35 8.91 -6.36
C ASN A 17 -4.29 8.78 -7.57
N ARG A 18 -5.38 9.57 -7.60
CA ARG A 18 -6.30 9.62 -8.75
C ARG A 18 -5.64 10.22 -9.99
N LYS A 19 -4.76 11.21 -9.81
CA LYS A 19 -4.04 11.86 -10.91
C LYS A 19 -2.97 10.92 -11.48
N GLY A 20 -2.12 10.32 -10.64
CA GLY A 20 -1.09 9.36 -11.07
C GLY A 20 -1.66 8.18 -11.89
N ARG A 21 -2.82 7.64 -11.48
CA ARG A 21 -3.52 6.60 -12.24
C ARG A 21 -3.92 6.98 -13.68
N ARG A 22 -4.07 8.27 -13.97
CA ARG A 22 -4.46 8.78 -15.30
C ARG A 22 -3.26 9.12 -16.18
N PHE A 23 -2.14 9.55 -15.59
CA PHE A 23 -0.97 10.01 -16.33
C PHE A 23 0.07 8.91 -16.60
N ILE A 24 0.04 7.81 -15.85
CA ILE A 24 0.90 6.66 -16.06
C ILE A 24 0.17 5.61 -16.90
N GLN A 25 0.86 5.03 -17.88
CA GLN A 25 0.36 3.88 -18.61
C GLN A 25 0.58 2.60 -17.80
N TRP A 26 -0.49 2.11 -17.19
CA TRP A 26 -0.46 0.89 -16.39
C TRP A 26 -0.68 -0.34 -17.25
N ARG A 27 0.08 -1.41 -16.98
CA ARG A 27 -0.22 -2.74 -17.52
C ARG A 27 -1.53 -3.25 -16.91
N ARG A 28 -2.20 -4.15 -17.63
CA ARG A 28 -3.46 -4.75 -17.17
C ARG A 28 -3.28 -5.42 -15.81
N GLY A 29 -3.96 -4.90 -14.78
CA GLY A 29 -3.92 -5.42 -13.41
C GLY A 29 -2.77 -4.93 -12.53
N GLU A 30 -1.86 -4.10 -13.04
CA GLU A 30 -0.69 -3.61 -12.31
C GLU A 30 -1.04 -2.81 -11.05
N VAL A 31 -1.95 -1.84 -11.18
CA VAL A 31 -2.47 -1.06 -10.05
C VAL A 31 -3.06 -1.98 -8.97
N ARG A 32 -3.77 -3.05 -9.37
CA ARG A 32 -4.34 -4.02 -8.43
C ARG A 32 -3.25 -4.82 -7.72
N THR A 33 -2.19 -5.19 -8.42
CA THR A 33 -1.03 -5.89 -7.87
C THR A 33 -0.30 -5.02 -6.84
N ILE A 34 -0.03 -3.75 -7.16
CA ILE A 34 0.63 -2.80 -6.25
C ILE A 34 -0.20 -2.65 -4.97
N LYS A 35 -1.50 -2.38 -5.10
CA LYS A 35 -2.40 -2.25 -3.93
C LYS A 35 -2.46 -3.51 -3.08
N ARG A 36 -2.44 -4.70 -3.70
CA ARG A 36 -2.41 -5.98 -2.99
C ARG A 36 -1.08 -6.18 -2.24
N ARG A 37 0.05 -5.83 -2.85
CA ARG A 37 1.38 -5.89 -2.20
C ARG A 37 1.43 -4.96 -1.00
N PHE A 38 0.99 -3.71 -1.15
CA PHE A 38 0.85 -2.76 -0.06
C PHE A 38 0.00 -3.32 1.09
N ALA A 39 -1.19 -3.85 0.80
CA ALA A 39 -2.07 -4.40 1.83
C ALA A 39 -1.44 -5.61 2.55
N ARG A 40 -0.74 -6.49 1.84
CA ARG A 40 -0.01 -7.62 2.45
C ARG A 40 1.07 -7.12 3.41
N ARG A 41 1.82 -6.10 3.02
CA ARG A 41 2.86 -5.49 3.86
C ARG A 41 2.26 -4.85 5.11
N MET A 42 1.20 -4.05 4.97
CA MET A 42 0.55 -3.42 6.11
C MET A 42 -0.02 -4.45 7.10
N ARG A 43 -0.58 -5.57 6.62
CA ARG A 43 -0.99 -6.68 7.49
C ARG A 43 0.17 -7.35 8.21
N ARG A 44 1.36 -7.42 7.60
CA ARG A 44 2.56 -7.97 8.23
C ARG A 44 3.08 -7.03 9.31
N VAL A 45 3.16 -5.73 9.02
CA VAL A 45 3.55 -4.69 9.99
C VAL A 45 2.58 -4.64 11.15
N GLY A 46 1.26 -4.62 10.88
CA GLY A 46 0.23 -4.65 11.91
C GLY A 46 0.34 -5.87 12.82
N ARG A 47 0.54 -7.08 12.25
CA ARG A 47 0.78 -8.29 13.05
C ARG A 47 2.04 -8.22 13.89
N ALA A 48 3.12 -7.63 13.38
CA ALA A 48 4.36 -7.46 14.13
C ALA A 48 4.17 -6.47 15.30
N ALA A 49 3.48 -5.36 15.07
CA ALA A 49 3.15 -4.38 16.11
C ALA A 49 2.27 -4.99 17.21
N THR A 50 1.22 -5.73 16.85
CA THR A 50 0.38 -6.44 17.84
C THR A 50 1.19 -7.46 18.63
N ARG A 51 2.10 -8.22 17.99
CA ARG A 51 2.96 -9.18 18.69
C ARG A 51 3.94 -8.50 19.65
N ALA A 52 4.44 -7.31 19.30
CA ALA A 52 5.29 -6.52 20.19
C ALA A 52 4.50 -6.04 21.42
N GLN A 53 3.29 -5.51 21.22
CA GLN A 53 2.41 -5.07 22.31
C GLN A 53 1.99 -6.18 23.29
N VAL A 54 1.93 -7.44 22.86
CA VAL A 54 1.59 -8.59 23.72
C VAL A 54 2.81 -9.11 24.51
N ARG A 55 4.02 -8.68 24.15
CA ARG A 55 5.26 -9.12 24.82
C ARG A 55 5.73 -8.17 25.93
N ASP A 56 5.21 -6.95 25.95
CA ASP A 56 5.34 -6.00 27.05
C ASP A 56 4.22 -6.21 28.06
#